data_AF-A0A9P0B887-F1
#
_entry.id   AF-A0A9P0B887-F1
#
_cell.length_a   1.000
_cell.length_b   1.000
_cell.length_c   1.000
_cell.angle_alpha   90.00
_cell.angle_beta   90.00
_cell.angle_gamma   90.00
#
_symmetry.space_group_name_H-M   'P 1'
#
loop_
_entity.id
_entity.type
_entity.pdbx_description
1 polymer ?
#
loop_
_entity_poly.entity_id
_entity_poly.type
_entity_poly.pdbx_seq_one_letter_code
_entity_poly.pdbx_strand_id
1 'polypeptide(L)'
;MKYLVAVAVVVCFAQVYSQMPEAEKEKTLACALHKGPCTKEEQEIKDDVKLLLDNHCEKCTKEQIHMIEEFLEYVIARPSDWDELVKIYKLTKEQKEHLEDIADRGHEAAHEHLH
;
A
#
# COMPACT_ATOMS: atom_id res chain seq x y z
N MET A 1 -20.35 -31.42 18.79
CA MET A 1 -20.53 -30.33 17.79
C MET A 1 -20.01 -29.00 18.35
N LYS A 2 -18.73 -28.90 18.74
CA LYS A 2 -18.12 -27.64 19.25
C LYS A 2 -17.04 -27.06 18.33
N TYR A 3 -16.65 -27.81 17.29
CA TYR A 3 -15.55 -27.48 16.39
C TYR A 3 -15.95 -26.66 15.15
N LEU A 4 -17.24 -26.64 14.78
CA LEU A 4 -17.72 -25.89 13.60
C LEU A 4 -17.78 -24.37 13.84
N VAL A 5 -17.92 -23.91 15.09
CA VAL A 5 -17.97 -22.48 15.41
C VAL A 5 -16.58 -21.85 15.43
N ALA A 6 -15.54 -22.62 15.78
CA ALA A 6 -14.16 -22.11 15.86
C ALA A 6 -13.53 -21.87 14.47
N VAL A 7 -13.88 -22.68 13.45
CA VAL A 7 -13.33 -22.54 12.09
C VAL A 7 -13.89 -21.28 11.40
N ALA A 8 -15.14 -20.91 11.65
CA ALA A 8 -15.75 -19.72 11.06
C ALA A 8 -15.13 -18.40 11.57
N VAL A 9 -14.65 -18.36 12.82
CA VAL A 9 -14.02 -17.15 13.39
C VAL A 9 -12.60 -16.97 12.85
N VAL A 10 -11.83 -18.06 12.67
CA VAL A 10 -10.45 -17.98 12.16
C VAL A 10 -10.40 -17.60 10.68
N VAL A 11 -11.34 -18.08 9.87
CA VAL A 11 -11.45 -17.67 8.45
C VAL A 11 -11.84 -16.18 8.33
N CYS A 12 -12.65 -15.67 9.26
CA CYS A 12 -13.02 -14.25 9.29
C CYS A 12 -11.83 -13.34 9.65
N PHE A 13 -10.93 -13.75 10.54
CA PHE A 13 -9.76 -12.92 10.89
C PHE A 13 -8.69 -12.90 9.79
N ALA A 14 -8.49 -14.00 9.05
CA ALA A 14 -7.54 -14.03 7.94
C ALA A 14 -8.04 -13.24 6.71
N GLN A 15 -9.35 -13.21 6.45
CA GLN A 15 -9.92 -12.40 5.36
C GLN A 15 -10.01 -10.90 5.69
N VAL A 16 -10.00 -10.52 6.97
CA VAL A 16 -10.05 -9.12 7.40
C VAL A 16 -8.71 -8.39 7.20
N TYR A 17 -7.60 -9.11 7.12
CA TYR A 17 -6.25 -8.52 7.07
C TYR A 17 -5.73 -8.18 5.66
N SER A 18 -6.49 -8.43 4.59
CA SER A 18 -6.02 -8.27 3.19
C SER A 18 -7.08 -7.73 2.22
N GLN A 19 -8.14 -7.10 2.73
CA GLN A 19 -9.22 -6.54 1.92
C GLN A 19 -9.34 -5.04 2.12
N MET A 20 -8.31 -4.27 1.78
CA MET A 20 -8.59 -2.93 1.25
C MET A 20 -9.37 -3.13 -0.06
N PRO A 21 -10.65 -2.71 -0.13
CA PRO A 21 -11.44 -2.89 -1.34
C PRO A 21 -10.75 -2.16 -2.49
N GLU A 22 -10.70 -2.76 -3.67
CA GLU A 22 -10.00 -2.21 -4.84
C GLU A 22 -10.44 -0.77 -5.18
N ALA A 23 -11.70 -0.44 -4.88
CA ALA A 23 -12.25 0.90 -5.02
C ALA A 23 -11.56 1.97 -4.13
N GLU A 24 -10.99 1.57 -3.00
CA GLU A 24 -10.24 2.45 -2.10
C GLU A 24 -8.82 2.66 -2.61
N LYS A 25 -8.15 1.61 -3.08
CA LYS A 25 -6.86 1.71 -3.77
C LYS A 25 -6.94 2.62 -4.99
N GLU A 26 -8.02 2.50 -5.77
CA GLU A 26 -8.28 3.37 -6.93
C GLU A 26 -8.52 4.84 -6.51
N LYS A 27 -9.18 5.11 -5.38
CA LYS A 27 -9.33 6.48 -4.87
C LYS A 27 -8.01 7.07 -4.42
N THR A 28 -7.19 6.31 -3.70
CA THR A 28 -5.85 6.73 -3.29
C THR A 28 -4.98 7.02 -4.51
N LEU A 29 -5.06 6.18 -5.55
CA LEU A 29 -4.38 6.40 -6.82
C LEU A 29 -4.88 7.66 -7.53
N ALA A 30 -6.20 7.85 -7.64
CA ALA A 30 -6.79 9.04 -8.24
C ALA A 30 -6.38 10.32 -7.49
N CYS A 31 -6.32 10.28 -6.16
CA CYS A 31 -5.81 11.36 -5.32
C CYS A 31 -4.31 11.63 -5.60
N ALA A 32 -3.48 10.58 -5.62
CA ALA A 32 -2.05 10.68 -5.88
C ALA A 32 -1.73 11.24 -7.28
N LEU A 33 -2.53 10.90 -8.28
CA LEU A 33 -2.43 11.37 -9.67
C LEU A 33 -3.15 12.72 -9.93
N HIS A 34 -3.79 13.30 -8.91
CA HIS A 34 -4.59 14.54 -9.01
C HIS A 34 -5.75 14.44 -10.00
N LYS A 35 -6.33 13.23 -10.16
CA LYS A 35 -7.45 12.91 -11.05
C LYS A 35 -8.80 12.80 -10.33
N GLY A 36 -8.82 12.90 -9.00
CA GLY A 36 -10.02 12.75 -8.19
C GLY A 36 -9.95 13.51 -6.87
N PRO A 37 -11.04 13.48 -6.07
CA PRO A 37 -11.03 14.06 -4.73
C PRO A 37 -10.06 13.29 -3.82
N CYS A 38 -9.34 14.02 -2.97
CA CYS A 38 -8.61 13.45 -1.84
C CYS A 38 -9.44 13.67 -0.57
N THR A 39 -9.77 12.60 0.16
CA THR A 39 -10.21 12.75 1.55
C THR A 39 -8.99 12.80 2.47
N LYS A 40 -9.21 12.86 3.79
CA LYS A 40 -8.13 12.92 4.77
C LYS A 40 -7.25 11.67 4.72
N GLU A 41 -7.86 10.51 4.50
CA GLU A 41 -7.19 9.21 4.47
C GLU A 41 -6.28 9.05 3.25
N GLU A 42 -6.76 9.36 2.04
CA GLU A 42 -5.90 9.28 0.85
C GLU A 42 -4.78 10.33 0.86
N GLN A 43 -5.03 11.48 1.49
CA GLN A 43 -4.01 12.50 1.69
C GLN A 43 -2.93 12.03 2.68
N GLU A 44 -3.30 11.30 3.74
CA GLU A 44 -2.35 10.71 4.68
C GLU A 44 -1.43 9.71 3.98
N ILE A 45 -1.96 8.79 3.17
CA ILE A 45 -1.15 7.81 2.42
C ILE A 45 -0.18 8.54 1.47
N LYS A 46 -0.65 9.57 0.78
CA LYS A 46 0.19 10.39 -0.10
C LYS A 46 1.32 11.09 0.66
N ASP A 47 1.02 11.65 1.84
CA ASP A 47 2.01 12.34 2.66
C ASP A 47 3.02 11.34 3.26
N ASP A 48 2.58 10.13 3.61
CA ASP A 48 3.43 9.05 4.09
C ASP A 48 4.38 8.54 2.98
N VAL A 49 3.88 8.37 1.75
CA VAL A 49 4.73 8.06 0.57
C VAL A 49 5.78 9.15 0.36
N LYS A 50 5.42 10.41 0.57
CA LYS A 50 6.36 11.52 0.44
C LYS A 50 7.40 11.51 1.55
N LEU A 51 6.98 11.22 2.80
CA LEU A 51 7.89 11.09 3.93
C LEU A 51 8.87 9.92 3.72
N LEU A 52 8.39 8.80 3.18
CA LEU A 52 9.21 7.67 2.76
C LEU A 52 10.29 8.08 1.74
N LEU A 53 9.92 8.88 0.74
CA LEU A 53 10.86 9.40 -0.26
C LEU A 53 11.87 10.42 0.30
N ASP A 54 11.46 11.23 1.28
CA ASP A 54 12.27 12.30 1.84
C ASP A 54 13.25 11.80 2.93
N ASN A 55 12.83 10.83 3.75
CA ASN A 55 13.63 10.36 4.89
C ASN A 55 13.44 8.87 5.25
N HIS A 56 13.04 8.01 4.32
CA HIS A 56 12.77 6.57 4.58
C HIS A 56 11.68 6.32 5.63
N CYS A 57 10.80 7.31 5.85
CA CYS A 57 9.73 7.28 6.83
C CYS A 57 10.13 6.77 8.23
N GLU A 58 11.19 7.34 8.82
CA GLU A 58 11.70 6.98 10.16
C GLU A 58 10.64 6.94 11.27
N LYS A 59 9.50 7.64 11.08
CA LYS A 59 8.42 7.78 12.06
C LYS A 59 7.11 7.10 11.65
N CYS A 60 7.04 6.42 10.51
CA CYS A 60 5.85 5.67 10.12
C CYS A 60 5.55 4.58 11.16
N THR A 61 4.27 4.39 11.47
CA THR A 61 3.83 3.18 12.19
C THR A 61 3.89 1.96 11.26
N LYS A 62 3.80 0.75 11.83
CA LYS A 62 3.77 -0.48 11.03
C LYS A 62 2.57 -0.51 10.08
N GLU A 63 1.44 -0.01 10.54
CA GLU A 63 0.21 0.09 9.77
C GLU A 63 0.40 1.05 8.58
N GLN A 64 1.06 2.19 8.78
CA GLN A 64 1.38 3.13 7.69
C GLN A 64 2.31 2.50 6.65
N ILE A 65 3.38 1.84 7.10
CA ILE A 65 4.30 1.12 6.20
C ILE A 65 3.53 0.08 5.38
N HIS A 66 2.67 -0.71 6.01
CA HIS A 66 1.87 -1.71 5.30
C HIS A 66 0.91 -1.10 4.28
N MET A 67 0.24 0.02 4.61
CA MET A 67 -0.62 0.74 3.66
C MET A 67 0.17 1.29 2.47
N ILE A 68 1.40 1.78 2.70
CA ILE A 68 2.28 2.26 1.63
C ILE A 68 2.72 1.10 0.75
N GLU A 69 3.14 -0.03 1.32
CA GLU A 69 3.51 -1.25 0.59
C GLU A 69 2.36 -1.72 -0.30
N GLU A 70 1.16 -1.90 0.26
CA GLU A 70 -0.03 -2.31 -0.51
C GLU A 70 -0.38 -1.31 -1.63
N PHE A 71 -0.21 -0.01 -1.40
CA PHE A 71 -0.47 1.02 -2.39
C PHE A 71 0.59 0.97 -3.50
N LEU A 72 1.87 0.84 -3.17
CA LEU A 72 2.95 0.77 -4.14
C LEU A 72 2.84 -0.49 -5.00
N GLU A 73 2.56 -1.65 -4.40
CA GLU A 73 2.28 -2.89 -5.13
C GLU A 73 1.14 -2.70 -6.16
N TYR A 74 0.04 -2.06 -5.73
CA TYR A 74 -1.11 -1.80 -6.58
C TYR A 74 -0.77 -0.90 -7.78
N VAL A 75 0.04 0.14 -7.59
CA VAL A 75 0.41 1.09 -8.65
C VAL A 75 1.50 0.56 -9.56
N ILE A 76 2.52 -0.12 -9.02
CA ILE A 76 3.64 -0.67 -9.80
C ILE A 76 3.14 -1.78 -10.73
N ALA A 77 2.14 -2.56 -10.32
CA ALA A 77 1.45 -3.51 -11.18
C ALA A 77 0.71 -2.87 -12.37
N ARG A 78 0.57 -1.54 -12.40
CA ARG A 78 -0.10 -0.74 -13.45
C ARG A 78 0.89 0.24 -14.10
N PRO A 79 1.67 -0.19 -15.11
CA PRO A 79 2.80 0.60 -15.64
C PRO A 79 2.44 2.02 -16.08
N SER A 80 1.26 2.22 -16.68
CA SER A 80 0.82 3.55 -17.11
C SER A 80 0.59 4.50 -15.93
N ASP A 81 0.03 4.00 -14.83
CA ASP A 81 -0.23 4.80 -13.63
C ASP A 81 1.07 5.02 -12.85
N TRP A 82 1.96 4.02 -12.81
CA TRP A 82 3.29 4.14 -12.25
C TRP A 82 4.14 5.20 -12.95
N ASP A 83 4.19 5.18 -14.28
CA ASP A 83 4.94 6.17 -15.07
C ASP A 83 4.40 7.59 -14.85
N GLU A 84 3.09 7.75 -14.71
CA GLU A 84 2.47 9.03 -14.41
C GLU A 84 2.79 9.50 -13.00
N LEU A 85 2.76 8.60 -12.02
CA LEU A 85 3.12 8.90 -10.63
C LEU A 85 4.59 9.33 -10.55
N VAL A 86 5.51 8.59 -11.16
CA VAL A 86 6.94 8.94 -11.28
C VAL A 86 7.11 10.36 -11.84
N LYS A 87 6.32 10.73 -12.85
CA LYS A 87 6.36 12.06 -13.47
C LYS A 87 5.81 13.16 -12.55
N ILE A 88 4.69 12.92 -11.87
CA ILE A 88 4.05 13.89 -10.96
C ILE A 88 4.97 14.21 -9.78
N TYR A 89 5.55 13.18 -9.17
CA TYR A 89 6.47 13.33 -8.04
C TYR A 89 7.91 13.65 -8.45
N LYS A 90 8.20 13.64 -9.76
CA LYS A 90 9.55 13.87 -10.33
C LYS A 90 10.61 12.98 -9.69
N LEU A 91 10.28 11.70 -9.53
CA LEU A 91 11.15 10.75 -8.85
C LEU A 91 12.46 10.57 -9.60
N THR A 92 13.55 10.51 -8.86
CA THR A 92 14.85 10.10 -9.41
C THR A 92 14.85 8.60 -9.68
N LYS A 93 15.85 8.14 -10.43
CA LYS A 93 16.06 6.69 -10.65
C LYS A 93 16.21 5.95 -9.32
N GLU A 94 16.98 6.49 -8.39
CA GLU A 94 17.22 5.92 -7.06
C GLU A 94 15.92 5.85 -6.24
N GLN A 95 15.12 6.91 -6.25
CA GLN A 95 13.82 6.92 -5.58
C GLN A 95 12.84 5.91 -6.19
N LYS A 96 12.86 5.75 -7.52
CA LYS A 96 12.06 4.75 -8.22
C LYS A 96 12.44 3.33 -7.79
N GLU A 97 13.74 3.01 -7.81
CA GLU A 97 14.28 1.71 -7.39
C GLU A 97 13.95 1.44 -5.91
N HIS A 98 14.02 2.46 -5.05
CA HIS A 98 13.69 2.32 -3.63
C HIS A 98 12.21 1.97 -3.38
N LEU A 99 11.28 2.61 -4.12
CA LEU A 99 9.86 2.31 -4.00
C LEU A 99 9.52 0.91 -4.55
N GLU A 100 10.19 0.48 -5.62
CA GLU A 100 10.07 -0.88 -6.18
C GLU A 100 10.55 -1.93 -5.17
N ASP A 101 11.69 -1.69 -4.52
CA ASP A 101 12.23 -2.54 -3.44
C ASP A 101 11.32 -2.60 -2.19
N ILE A 102 10.62 -1.51 -1.86
CA ILE A 102 9.59 -1.52 -0.79
C ILE A 102 8.40 -2.41 -1.17
N ALA A 103 7.89 -2.28 -2.39
CA ALA A 103 6.78 -3.09 -2.85
C ALA A 103 7.12 -4.58 -2.88
N ASP A 104 8.35 -4.92 -3.28
CA ASP A 104 8.81 -6.32 -3.27
C ASP A 104 8.94 -6.89 -1.85
N ARG A 105 9.28 -6.07 -0.84
CA ARG A 105 9.35 -6.50 0.57
C ARG A 105 7.98 -6.77 1.19
N GLY A 106 6.94 -6.02 0.82
CA GLY A 106 5.57 -6.24 1.31
C GLY A 106 5.10 -7.67 1.03
N HIS A 107 5.44 -8.18 -0.15
CA HIS A 107 5.21 -9.56 -0.58
C HIS A 107 5.88 -10.62 0.33
N GLU A 108 7.07 -10.36 0.88
CA GLU A 108 7.78 -11.30 1.76
C GLU A 108 7.21 -11.30 3.19
N ALA A 109 6.86 -10.14 3.73
CA ALA A 109 6.25 -10.03 5.06
C ALA A 109 4.85 -10.69 5.13
N ALA A 110 4.10 -10.65 4.02
CA ALA A 110 2.81 -11.35 3.90
C ALA A 110 2.96 -12.88 3.87
N HIS A 111 4.10 -13.41 3.41
CA HIS A 111 4.36 -14.85 3.34
C HIS A 111 4.88 -15.44 4.67
N GLU A 112 5.49 -14.63 5.54
CA GLU A 112 6.00 -15.09 6.84
C GLU A 112 4.87 -15.37 7.86
N HIS A 113 3.67 -14.81 7.68
CA HIS A 113 2.50 -15.13 8.52
C HIS A 113 1.78 -16.45 8.16
N LEU A 114 2.34 -17.22 7.21
CA LEU A 114 1.82 -18.51 6.74
C LEU A 114 2.66 -19.73 7.18
N HIS A 115 3.68 -19.55 8.03
CA HIS A 115 4.51 -20.64 8.55
C HIS A 115 4.51 -20.74 10.09
#